data_AF-A0A3C0EN68-F1
#
_entry.id   AF-A0A3C0EN68-F1
#
_cell.length_a   1.000
_cell.length_b   1.000
_cell.length_c   1.000
_cell.angle_alpha   90.00
_cell.angle_beta   90.00
_cell.angle_gamma   90.00
#
_symmetry.space_group_name_H-M   'P 1'
#
loop_
_entity.id
_entity.type
_entity.pdbx_description
1 polymer ?
#
loop_
_entity_poly.entity_id
_entity_poly.type
_entity_poly.pdbx_seq_one_letter_code
_entity_poly.pdbx_strand_id
1 'polypeptide(L)'
;MNHHNAIGTKNDKPNTKDGLKRIRTLILYTALVASVSVLLYKVYLSYGKAITGYGEDWESLAILDTKHPDSLSGGDLTHFKFGNISFEQEPYNLHWRLSALFDHGDGVFERPFKEAKSFNEKNISDGLGPLYNAKSCAACHVADGRAAAPSMERGFEGVLFRVSIPGKGKHGGPKHHPVYGGQLADQANTGYDPEVKLKMDYQLIPGQYPDGTPYTLRKPIYDLSETYYGPLGDDAMLSPRIASAVIGMGLLDAIDSTDILKNADPDDANNDGISGKVNMVWDVEAGKLAVGKYGWKAETPTLRQQIADAAVNDIGISSSLFPDQSCGDEQQDCKDAQHGTVGDPYEMMEEQINQLLVYLEFLAVPARDPVNHPQALLGEKLFKESNCNACHTDTWTTGNKHRQRRLRNQVIHPYTDLLLHDMGEGLADNRPTFDATGTEWRTPPLWGIGMSARVNGHTDFLHDGRARNLEEAILWHDGEAKAAKEAFMNLKKSDREALLAFLRSL
;
A
#
# COMPACT_ATOMS: atom_id res chain seq x y z
N MET A 1 -109.71 -27.83 19.47
CA MET A 1 -109.67 -28.81 18.37
C MET A 1 -108.27 -28.84 17.80
N ASN A 2 -107.71 -30.04 17.69
CA ASN A 2 -106.35 -30.35 17.22
C ASN A 2 -106.06 -29.81 15.81
N HIS A 3 -104.80 -29.44 15.53
CA HIS A 3 -103.95 -30.24 14.63
C HIS A 3 -102.49 -29.76 14.60
N HIS A 4 -101.60 -30.75 14.70
CA HIS A 4 -100.16 -30.72 14.45
C HIS A 4 -99.78 -30.09 13.10
N ASN A 5 -98.57 -29.50 13.01
CA ASN A 5 -97.67 -29.84 11.92
C ASN A 5 -96.17 -29.57 12.21
N ALA A 6 -95.44 -30.70 12.20
CA ALA A 6 -94.07 -30.97 11.77
C ALA A 6 -92.96 -29.89 11.89
N ILE A 7 -92.01 -30.19 12.78
CA ILE A 7 -90.64 -29.67 12.79
C ILE A 7 -89.88 -30.29 11.61
N GLY A 8 -89.49 -29.48 10.63
CA GLY A 8 -88.55 -29.86 9.57
C GLY A 8 -87.17 -29.26 9.85
N THR A 9 -86.21 -30.10 10.25
CA THR A 9 -84.79 -29.74 10.38
C THR A 9 -84.15 -29.64 8.99
N LYS A 10 -83.90 -28.41 8.52
CA LYS A 10 -83.02 -28.18 7.36
C LYS A 10 -81.57 -28.36 7.80
N ASN A 11 -80.99 -29.49 7.43
CA ASN A 11 -79.55 -29.70 7.39
C ASN A 11 -78.97 -28.85 6.24
N ASP A 12 -78.46 -27.65 6.55
CA ASP A 12 -77.58 -26.93 5.64
C ASP A 12 -76.24 -27.66 5.57
N LYS A 13 -76.04 -28.47 4.53
CA LYS A 13 -74.71 -29.01 4.21
C LYS A 13 -73.81 -27.85 3.79
N PRO A 14 -72.61 -27.68 4.40
CA PRO A 14 -71.71 -26.61 4.02
C PRO A 14 -71.31 -26.70 2.55
N ASN A 15 -71.42 -25.58 1.83
CA ASN A 15 -71.11 -25.45 0.41
C ASN A 15 -69.62 -25.74 0.17
N THR A 16 -69.30 -26.95 -0.30
CA THR A 16 -67.93 -27.45 -0.48
C THR A 16 -67.08 -26.59 -1.42
N LYS A 17 -67.69 -25.82 -2.32
CA LYS A 17 -66.98 -24.89 -3.22
C LYS A 17 -66.34 -23.70 -2.48
N ASP A 18 -66.97 -23.18 -1.43
CA ASP A 18 -66.43 -22.07 -0.64
C ASP A 18 -65.29 -22.52 0.27
N GLY A 19 -65.36 -23.75 0.80
CA GLY A 19 -64.26 -24.35 1.56
C GLY A 19 -63.00 -24.53 0.72
N LEU A 20 -63.13 -25.06 -0.51
CA LEU A 20 -62.01 -25.19 -1.44
C LEU A 20 -61.41 -23.84 -1.85
N LYS A 21 -62.24 -22.80 -2.04
CA LYS A 21 -61.77 -21.46 -2.38
C LYS A 21 -60.97 -20.84 -1.22
N ARG A 22 -61.46 -20.97 0.02
CA ARG A 22 -60.74 -20.51 1.23
C ARG A 22 -59.42 -21.24 1.44
N ILE A 23 -59.39 -22.55 1.25
CA ILE A 23 -58.16 -23.35 1.34
C ILE A 23 -57.15 -22.91 0.27
N ARG A 24 -57.58 -22.73 -0.98
CA ARG A 24 -56.72 -22.22 -2.06
C ARG A 24 -56.18 -20.82 -1.77
N THR A 25 -57.01 -19.91 -1.27
CA THR A 25 -56.59 -18.57 -0.87
C THR A 25 -55.57 -18.62 0.27
N LEU A 26 -55.79 -19.46 1.28
CA LEU A 26 -54.84 -19.65 2.38
C LEU A 26 -53.49 -20.19 1.88
N ILE A 27 -53.49 -21.19 0.99
CA ILE A 27 -52.27 -21.74 0.37
C ILE A 27 -51.53 -20.66 -0.43
N LEU A 28 -52.24 -19.83 -1.19
CA LEU A 28 -51.61 -18.74 -1.95
C LEU A 28 -51.02 -17.67 -1.03
N TYR A 29 -51.70 -17.32 0.06
CA TYR A 29 -51.16 -16.38 1.06
C TYR A 29 -49.93 -16.94 1.78
N THR A 30 -49.95 -18.21 2.19
CA THR A 30 -48.78 -18.82 2.85
C THR A 30 -47.60 -18.94 1.89
N ALA A 31 -47.84 -19.31 0.62
CA ALA A 31 -46.81 -19.30 -0.41
C ALA A 31 -46.22 -17.90 -0.63
N LEU A 32 -47.07 -16.86 -0.72
CA LEU A 32 -46.62 -15.48 -0.88
C LEU A 32 -45.78 -15.01 0.32
N VAL A 33 -46.21 -15.27 1.55
CA VAL A 33 -45.47 -14.90 2.76
C VAL A 33 -44.11 -15.60 2.80
N ALA A 34 -44.06 -16.89 2.47
CA ALA A 34 -42.80 -17.64 2.38
C ALA A 34 -41.87 -17.05 1.32
N SER A 35 -42.36 -16.76 0.11
CA SER A 35 -41.56 -16.15 -0.97
C SER A 35 -41.04 -14.77 -0.59
N VAL A 36 -41.87 -13.91 0.00
CA VAL A 36 -41.44 -12.58 0.48
C VAL A 36 -40.40 -12.70 1.59
N SER A 37 -40.57 -13.65 2.50
CA SER A 37 -39.62 -13.88 3.60
C SER A 37 -38.26 -14.36 3.09
N VAL A 38 -38.24 -15.26 2.10
CA VAL A 38 -37.01 -15.69 1.43
C VAL A 38 -36.36 -14.54 0.68
N LEU A 39 -37.13 -13.72 -0.03
CA LEU A 39 -36.61 -12.53 -0.71
C LEU A 39 -36.00 -11.54 0.29
N LEU A 40 -36.70 -11.20 1.37
CA LEU A 40 -36.21 -10.32 2.41
C LEU A 40 -34.96 -10.88 3.10
N TYR A 41 -34.92 -12.19 3.34
CA TYR A 41 -33.72 -12.84 3.86
C TYR A 41 -32.55 -12.77 2.88
N LYS A 42 -32.79 -12.98 1.58
CA LYS A 42 -31.76 -12.82 0.54
C LYS A 42 -31.30 -11.38 0.40
N VAL A 43 -32.20 -10.40 0.51
CA VAL A 43 -31.87 -8.97 0.57
C VAL A 43 -31.04 -8.67 1.81
N TYR A 44 -31.40 -9.19 2.98
CA TYR A 44 -30.62 -9.04 4.21
C TYR A 44 -29.22 -9.64 4.06
N LEU A 45 -29.09 -10.89 3.62
CA LEU A 45 -27.79 -11.50 3.32
C LEU A 45 -26.99 -10.69 2.29
N SER A 46 -27.70 -10.05 1.35
CA SER A 46 -27.10 -9.27 0.28
C SER A 46 -26.87 -7.80 0.60
N TYR A 47 -27.39 -7.22 1.67
CA TYR A 47 -27.24 -5.77 1.89
C TYR A 47 -27.18 -5.41 3.37
N GLY A 48 -27.78 -6.21 4.25
CA GLY A 48 -27.81 -5.98 5.69
C GLY A 48 -26.77 -6.76 6.49
N LYS A 49 -26.30 -7.92 6.00
CA LYS A 49 -25.27 -8.71 6.68
C LYS A 49 -23.90 -8.08 6.44
N ALA A 50 -23.22 -7.70 7.52
CA ALA A 50 -21.87 -7.17 7.47
C ALA A 50 -20.92 -8.16 6.80
N ILE A 51 -20.18 -7.70 5.78
CA ILE A 51 -19.17 -8.49 5.10
C ILE A 51 -17.97 -8.61 6.03
N THR A 52 -17.60 -9.84 6.38
CA THR A 52 -16.50 -10.09 7.31
C THR A 52 -15.14 -10.13 6.60
N GLY A 53 -15.12 -10.21 5.27
CA GLY A 53 -13.93 -10.49 4.47
C GLY A 53 -13.75 -11.98 4.14
N TYR A 54 -14.54 -12.87 4.76
CA TYR A 54 -14.52 -14.30 4.50
C TYR A 54 -15.70 -14.71 3.62
N GLY A 55 -15.43 -15.50 2.59
CA GLY A 55 -16.43 -16.13 1.74
C GLY A 55 -17.14 -17.29 2.41
N GLU A 56 -18.07 -17.90 1.67
CA GLU A 56 -18.88 -19.02 2.16
C GLU A 56 -18.17 -20.38 2.01
N ASP A 57 -17.05 -20.42 1.28
CA ASP A 57 -16.27 -21.62 1.04
C ASP A 57 -15.14 -21.80 2.06
N TRP A 58 -15.43 -22.51 3.14
CA TRP A 58 -14.49 -22.75 4.24
C TRP A 58 -13.30 -23.64 3.84
N GLU A 59 -13.40 -24.46 2.78
CA GLU A 59 -12.31 -25.34 2.35
C GLU A 59 -11.08 -24.54 1.90
N SER A 60 -11.31 -23.32 1.39
CA SER A 60 -10.24 -22.44 0.95
C SER A 60 -9.43 -21.80 2.08
N LEU A 61 -9.94 -21.75 3.33
CA LEU A 61 -9.13 -21.37 4.50
C LEU A 61 -8.36 -22.55 5.10
N ALA A 62 -8.87 -23.78 4.93
CA ALA A 62 -8.21 -24.98 5.45
C ALA A 62 -6.78 -25.13 4.89
N ILE A 63 -6.48 -24.56 3.73
CA ILE A 63 -5.10 -24.52 3.22
C ILE A 63 -4.15 -23.86 4.20
N LEU A 64 -4.54 -22.79 4.89
CA LEU A 64 -3.70 -22.08 5.86
C LEU A 64 -3.46 -22.95 7.10
N ASP A 65 -4.48 -23.65 7.57
CA ASP A 65 -4.39 -24.56 8.72
C ASP A 65 -3.41 -25.74 8.49
N THR A 66 -3.14 -26.09 7.23
CA THR A 66 -2.16 -27.14 6.89
C THR A 66 -0.71 -26.66 6.86
N LYS A 67 -0.47 -25.36 6.99
CA LYS A 67 0.85 -24.75 6.77
C LYS A 67 1.58 -24.52 8.08
N HIS A 68 2.90 -24.36 7.97
CA HIS A 68 3.71 -24.03 9.14
C HIS A 68 3.31 -22.63 9.64
N PRO A 69 3.09 -22.40 10.95
CA PRO A 69 2.70 -21.08 11.45
C PRO A 69 3.66 -19.96 11.00
N ASP A 70 4.97 -20.18 11.12
CA ASP A 70 5.98 -19.21 10.67
C ASP A 70 6.03 -18.96 9.15
N SER A 71 5.26 -19.69 8.33
CA SER A 71 5.08 -19.37 6.91
C SER A 71 3.98 -18.33 6.67
N LEU A 72 3.13 -18.05 7.67
CA LEU A 72 1.95 -17.20 7.54
C LEU A 72 2.29 -15.71 7.67
N SER A 73 3.11 -15.19 6.77
CA SER A 73 3.62 -13.80 6.81
C SER A 73 2.51 -12.75 6.95
N GLY A 74 1.33 -12.96 6.36
CA GLY A 74 0.18 -12.06 6.44
C GLY A 74 -0.99 -12.59 7.28
N GLY A 75 -0.78 -13.58 8.14
CA GLY A 75 -1.87 -14.27 8.83
C GLY A 75 -2.86 -14.88 7.83
N ASP A 76 -4.16 -14.59 7.98
CA ASP A 76 -5.22 -15.02 7.06
C ASP A 76 -5.09 -14.42 5.64
N LEU A 77 -4.22 -13.44 5.45
CA LEU A 77 -3.91 -12.82 4.16
C LEU A 77 -2.65 -13.41 3.51
N THR A 78 -2.15 -14.54 4.01
CA THR A 78 -1.03 -15.24 3.39
C THR A 78 -1.48 -16.03 2.16
N HIS A 79 -0.68 -16.02 1.08
CA HIS A 79 -0.84 -16.94 -0.05
C HIS A 79 0.44 -17.72 -0.38
N PHE A 80 0.30 -18.86 -1.07
CA PHE A 80 1.40 -19.79 -1.41
C PHE A 80 1.63 -19.91 -2.92
N LYS A 81 1.30 -18.85 -3.66
CA LYS A 81 1.49 -18.78 -5.12
C LYS A 81 2.80 -18.04 -5.42
N PHE A 82 3.83 -18.80 -5.77
CA PHE A 82 5.18 -18.28 -6.03
C PHE A 82 5.44 -18.11 -7.51
N GLY A 83 6.07 -16.99 -7.90
CA GLY A 83 6.42 -16.70 -9.29
C GLY A 83 6.44 -15.21 -9.56
N ASN A 84 6.18 -14.83 -10.81
CA ASN A 84 6.00 -13.44 -11.20
C ASN A 84 4.69 -12.83 -10.68
N ILE A 85 3.66 -13.66 -10.45
CA ILE A 85 2.35 -13.24 -9.93
C ILE A 85 2.31 -13.09 -8.40
N SER A 86 3.46 -13.18 -7.71
CA SER A 86 3.50 -13.30 -6.25
C SER A 86 3.02 -12.08 -5.50
N PHE A 87 2.91 -10.93 -6.14
CA PHE A 87 2.39 -9.71 -5.51
C PHE A 87 0.97 -9.35 -5.96
N GLU A 88 0.39 -10.09 -6.91
CA GLU A 88 -0.90 -9.77 -7.57
C GLU A 88 -2.05 -10.66 -7.05
N GLN A 89 -1.95 -11.17 -5.82
CA GLN A 89 -2.91 -12.17 -5.30
C GLN A 89 -3.88 -11.57 -4.30
N GLU A 90 -5.17 -11.89 -4.43
CA GLU A 90 -6.13 -11.78 -3.31
C GLU A 90 -5.92 -12.94 -2.31
N PRO A 91 -6.34 -12.79 -1.04
CA PRO A 91 -6.27 -13.86 -0.06
C PRO A 91 -7.27 -14.96 -0.37
N TYR A 92 -6.96 -16.20 0.02
CA TYR A 92 -7.89 -17.32 -0.10
C TYR A 92 -9.23 -17.02 0.59
N ASN A 93 -10.35 -17.52 0.05
CA ASN A 93 -11.68 -17.30 0.61
C ASN A 93 -12.10 -15.82 0.74
N LEU A 94 -11.68 -14.91 -0.15
CA LEU A 94 -12.22 -13.55 -0.13
C LEU A 94 -13.71 -13.59 -0.48
N HIS A 95 -14.53 -12.88 0.29
CA HIS A 95 -15.97 -12.82 0.01
C HIS A 95 -16.21 -12.28 -1.43
N TRP A 96 -17.03 -12.94 -2.23
CA TRP A 96 -17.19 -12.67 -3.68
C TRP A 96 -17.38 -11.19 -4.06
N ARG A 97 -18.02 -10.39 -3.21
CA ARG A 97 -18.17 -8.93 -3.43
C ARG A 97 -16.88 -8.16 -3.28
N LEU A 98 -16.08 -8.53 -2.30
CA LEU A 98 -14.77 -7.94 -2.09
C LEU A 98 -13.81 -8.44 -3.16
N SER A 99 -13.92 -9.70 -3.60
CA SER A 99 -13.18 -10.22 -4.75
C SER A 99 -13.53 -9.46 -6.04
N ALA A 100 -14.82 -9.22 -6.32
CA ALA A 100 -15.22 -8.37 -7.46
C ALA A 100 -14.68 -6.93 -7.34
N LEU A 101 -14.71 -6.33 -6.14
CA LEU A 101 -14.13 -5.01 -5.91
C LEU A 101 -12.59 -5.01 -6.00
N PHE A 102 -11.94 -6.10 -5.62
CA PHE A 102 -10.51 -6.32 -5.76
C PHE A 102 -10.15 -6.35 -7.25
N ASP A 103 -10.83 -7.14 -8.07
CA ASP A 103 -10.65 -7.17 -9.53
C ASP A 103 -10.92 -5.81 -10.19
N HIS A 104 -11.94 -5.08 -9.72
CA HIS A 104 -12.19 -3.72 -10.20
C HIS A 104 -11.07 -2.76 -9.80
N GLY A 105 -10.55 -2.87 -8.58
CA GLY A 105 -9.44 -2.05 -8.09
C GLY A 105 -8.13 -2.33 -8.82
N ASP A 106 -7.83 -3.59 -9.10
CA ASP A 106 -6.75 -4.03 -10.00
C ASP A 106 -6.89 -3.34 -11.38
N GLY A 107 -8.10 -3.39 -11.94
CA GLY A 107 -8.42 -2.71 -13.19
C GLY A 107 -8.29 -1.18 -13.13
N VAL A 108 -8.37 -0.53 -11.97
CA VAL A 108 -8.05 0.90 -11.82
C VAL A 108 -6.54 1.10 -11.66
N PHE A 109 -5.87 0.24 -10.89
CA PHE A 109 -4.44 0.29 -10.60
C PHE A 109 -3.58 0.17 -11.87
N GLU A 110 -3.96 -0.75 -12.75
CA GLU A 110 -3.28 -1.04 -14.02
C GLU A 110 -3.61 -0.03 -15.14
N ARG A 111 -4.79 0.59 -15.08
CA ARG A 111 -5.30 1.37 -16.21
C ARG A 111 -4.54 2.70 -16.36
N PRO A 112 -3.95 2.98 -17.54
CA PRO A 112 -3.37 4.28 -17.80
C PRO A 112 -4.45 5.34 -17.95
N PHE A 113 -4.28 6.44 -17.23
CA PHE A 113 -5.02 7.68 -17.42
C PHE A 113 -4.56 8.40 -18.69
N LYS A 114 -5.48 9.19 -19.25
CA LYS A 114 -5.30 9.91 -20.51
C LYS A 114 -5.58 11.38 -20.32
N GLU A 115 -4.97 12.19 -21.18
CA GLU A 115 -5.23 13.62 -21.25
C GLU A 115 -6.74 13.88 -21.37
N ALA A 116 -7.23 14.89 -20.66
CA ALA A 116 -8.64 15.25 -20.71
C ALA A 116 -9.05 15.63 -22.13
N LYS A 117 -10.07 14.94 -22.67
CA LYS A 117 -10.67 15.28 -23.97
C LYS A 117 -11.80 16.29 -23.82
N SER A 118 -12.22 16.87 -24.96
CA SER A 118 -13.41 17.73 -25.02
C SER A 118 -14.64 17.05 -24.39
N PHE A 119 -15.55 17.85 -23.80
CA PHE A 119 -16.64 17.40 -22.93
C PHE A 119 -17.48 16.22 -23.47
N ASN A 120 -17.65 16.09 -24.78
CA ASN A 120 -18.47 15.06 -25.41
C ASN A 120 -17.77 13.70 -25.60
N GLU A 121 -16.49 13.58 -25.23
CA GLU A 121 -15.68 12.36 -25.43
C GLU A 121 -15.05 11.84 -24.13
N LYS A 122 -15.44 12.41 -22.98
CA LYS A 122 -14.83 12.05 -21.69
C LYS A 122 -15.25 10.66 -21.20
N ASN A 123 -14.32 9.92 -20.62
CA ASN A 123 -14.53 8.62 -19.99
C ASN A 123 -13.79 8.53 -18.64
N ILE A 124 -14.03 7.44 -17.90
CA ILE A 124 -13.49 7.22 -16.54
C ILE A 124 -11.96 7.10 -16.44
N SER A 125 -11.25 7.11 -17.58
CA SER A 125 -9.78 7.07 -17.66
C SER A 125 -9.21 8.43 -18.09
N ASP A 126 -10.03 9.45 -18.29
CA ASP A 126 -9.56 10.79 -18.64
C ASP A 126 -9.31 11.60 -17.37
N GLY A 127 -8.36 12.54 -17.45
CA GLY A 127 -7.99 13.40 -16.32
C GLY A 127 -6.53 13.30 -15.90
N LEU A 128 -5.67 12.62 -16.68
CA LEU A 128 -4.22 12.70 -16.51
C LEU A 128 -3.82 14.18 -16.44
N GLY A 129 -3.15 14.57 -15.36
CA GLY A 129 -2.77 15.96 -15.13
C GLY A 129 -1.84 16.47 -16.22
N PRO A 130 -1.77 17.80 -16.44
CA PRO A 130 -0.87 18.40 -17.42
C PRO A 130 0.60 18.06 -17.16
N LEU A 131 0.97 17.90 -15.89
CA LEU A 131 2.28 17.51 -15.39
C LEU A 131 2.12 16.26 -14.52
N TYR A 132 2.98 15.25 -14.71
CA TYR A 132 2.91 13.97 -14.00
C TYR A 132 4.27 13.24 -13.99
N ASN A 133 4.37 12.14 -13.24
CA ASN A 133 5.49 11.20 -13.27
C ASN A 133 5.12 9.88 -13.95
N ALA A 134 3.87 9.42 -13.78
CA ALA A 134 3.38 8.18 -14.36
C ALA A 134 1.91 8.28 -14.78
N LYS A 135 1.50 7.39 -15.69
CA LYS A 135 0.11 7.36 -16.21
C LYS A 135 -0.80 6.38 -15.47
N SER A 136 -0.26 5.48 -14.66
CA SER A 136 -1.02 4.53 -13.84
C SER A 136 -0.24 4.21 -12.56
N CYS A 137 -0.92 3.63 -11.57
CA CYS A 137 -0.26 3.15 -10.36
C CYS A 137 0.77 2.05 -10.70
N ALA A 138 0.39 1.12 -11.59
CA ALA A 138 1.23 0.01 -12.01
C ALA A 138 2.48 0.41 -12.82
N ALA A 139 2.50 1.58 -13.46
CA ALA A 139 3.71 2.08 -14.13
C ALA A 139 4.83 2.34 -13.12
N CYS A 140 4.49 2.85 -11.93
CA CYS A 140 5.44 2.98 -10.82
C CYS A 140 5.59 1.65 -10.05
N HIS A 141 4.48 1.00 -9.72
CA HIS A 141 4.41 -0.20 -8.90
C HIS A 141 4.27 -1.45 -9.79
N VAL A 142 5.29 -1.73 -10.60
CA VAL A 142 5.27 -2.79 -11.62
C VAL A 142 4.91 -4.14 -10.98
N ALA A 143 3.81 -4.77 -11.44
CA ALA A 143 3.29 -6.03 -10.90
C ALA A 143 3.13 -5.99 -9.36
N ASP A 144 2.57 -4.89 -8.85
CA ASP A 144 2.45 -4.52 -7.43
C ASP A 144 3.77 -4.47 -6.63
N GLY A 145 4.87 -4.58 -7.35
CA GLY A 145 6.21 -4.68 -6.81
C GLY A 145 6.93 -3.35 -6.82
N ARG A 146 8.24 -3.46 -6.92
CA ARG A 146 9.15 -2.32 -6.85
C ARG A 146 9.58 -1.89 -8.25
N ALA A 147 9.74 -0.59 -8.46
CA ALA A 147 10.40 -0.09 -9.66
C ALA A 147 11.88 -0.46 -9.71
N ALA A 148 12.42 -0.55 -10.93
CA ALA A 148 13.84 -0.76 -11.18
C ALA A 148 14.66 0.49 -10.87
N ALA A 149 15.92 0.31 -10.43
CA ALA A 149 16.80 1.46 -10.23
C ALA A 149 16.93 2.27 -11.53
N PRO A 150 16.85 3.61 -11.44
CA PRO A 150 16.88 4.46 -12.62
C PRO A 150 18.26 4.40 -13.27
N SER A 151 18.28 4.53 -14.60
CA SER A 151 19.51 4.72 -15.38
C SER A 151 19.18 5.31 -16.75
N MET A 152 20.20 5.84 -17.44
CA MET A 152 20.03 6.32 -18.81
C MET A 152 19.56 5.23 -19.79
N GLU A 153 19.77 3.94 -19.46
CA GLU A 153 19.35 2.80 -20.28
C GLU A 153 17.93 2.30 -19.94
N ARG A 154 17.57 2.32 -18.65
CA ARG A 154 16.26 1.83 -18.16
C ARG A 154 15.18 2.90 -18.15
N GLY A 155 15.56 4.18 -18.20
CA GLY A 155 14.66 5.29 -17.95
C GLY A 155 14.51 5.56 -16.45
N PHE A 156 13.51 6.40 -16.14
CA PHE A 156 13.25 6.92 -14.79
C PHE A 156 11.84 6.61 -14.28
N GLU A 157 11.05 5.82 -15.04
CA GLU A 157 9.71 5.41 -14.63
C GLU A 157 9.75 4.70 -13.26
N GLY A 158 8.86 5.10 -12.35
CA GLY A 158 8.83 4.60 -10.98
C GLY A 158 9.81 5.27 -10.01
N VAL A 159 10.54 6.30 -10.44
CA VAL A 159 11.33 7.18 -9.57
C VAL A 159 10.79 8.61 -9.64
N LEU A 160 10.58 9.20 -8.47
CA LEU A 160 10.15 10.59 -8.33
C LEU A 160 11.10 11.37 -7.42
N PHE A 161 11.01 12.69 -7.48
CA PHE A 161 11.77 13.58 -6.62
C PHE A 161 10.81 14.48 -5.85
N ARG A 162 10.74 14.31 -4.52
CA ARG A 162 10.07 15.32 -3.70
C ARG A 162 10.95 16.56 -3.63
N VAL A 163 10.34 17.73 -3.73
CA VAL A 163 11.00 19.04 -3.66
C VAL A 163 10.40 19.88 -2.53
N SER A 164 11.20 20.74 -1.93
CA SER A 164 10.79 21.72 -0.93
C SER A 164 11.89 22.76 -0.73
N ILE A 165 11.57 23.83 -0.01
CA ILE A 165 12.55 24.78 0.51
C ILE A 165 12.56 24.75 2.05
N PRO A 166 13.60 25.29 2.72
CA PRO A 166 13.67 25.31 4.17
C PRO A 166 12.42 25.94 4.82
N GLY A 167 11.94 25.28 5.88
CA GLY A 167 10.78 25.70 6.65
C GLY A 167 9.67 24.68 6.67
N LYS A 168 8.58 25.02 7.36
CA LYS A 168 7.40 24.18 7.52
C LYS A 168 6.20 24.81 6.80
N GLY A 169 5.42 23.99 6.13
CA GLY A 169 4.13 24.36 5.56
C GLY A 169 3.05 24.54 6.64
N LYS A 170 1.83 24.87 6.20
CA LYS A 170 0.68 25.21 7.06
C LYS A 170 0.38 24.16 8.15
N HIS A 171 0.58 22.89 7.84
CA HIS A 171 0.24 21.76 8.72
C HIS A 171 1.48 21.04 9.28
N GLY A 172 2.65 21.68 9.26
CA GLY A 172 3.89 21.13 9.81
C GLY A 172 4.72 20.27 8.85
N GLY A 173 4.17 19.89 7.70
CA GLY A 173 4.90 19.21 6.62
C GLY A 173 5.93 20.11 5.92
N PRO A 174 6.65 19.59 4.91
CA PRO A 174 7.62 20.38 4.15
C PRO A 174 7.02 21.66 3.57
N LYS A 175 7.77 22.76 3.58
CA LYS A 175 7.38 23.97 2.84
C LYS A 175 7.58 23.75 1.35
N HIS A 176 6.50 23.82 0.58
CA HIS A 176 6.53 23.62 -0.86
C HIS A 176 7.47 24.63 -1.54
N HIS A 177 8.12 24.19 -2.62
CA HIS A 177 8.85 25.06 -3.52
C HIS A 177 7.86 26.01 -4.22
N PRO A 178 8.13 27.33 -4.31
CA PRO A 178 7.17 28.29 -4.86
C PRO A 178 6.79 27.99 -6.32
N VAL A 179 7.76 27.53 -7.12
CA VAL A 179 7.54 27.21 -8.55
C VAL A 179 7.07 25.78 -8.78
N TYR A 180 7.52 24.82 -7.96
CA TYR A 180 7.47 23.38 -8.27
C TYR A 180 6.64 22.57 -7.26
N GLY A 181 5.98 23.24 -6.31
CA GLY A 181 5.16 22.56 -5.32
C GLY A 181 5.95 21.58 -4.44
N GLY A 182 5.42 20.36 -4.29
CA GLY A 182 5.97 19.33 -3.39
C GLY A 182 6.71 18.19 -4.07
N GLN A 183 6.60 18.06 -5.40
CA GLN A 183 7.16 16.97 -6.19
C GLN A 183 7.44 17.44 -7.62
N LEU A 184 8.57 17.01 -8.18
CA LEU A 184 8.94 17.33 -9.55
C LEU A 184 8.28 16.37 -10.54
N ALA A 185 7.60 16.91 -11.54
CA ALA A 185 7.04 16.19 -12.67
C ALA A 185 8.02 16.14 -13.85
N ASP A 186 8.47 14.94 -14.20
CA ASP A 186 9.41 14.70 -15.31
C ASP A 186 8.71 14.40 -16.65
N GLN A 187 7.37 14.30 -16.63
CA GLN A 187 6.53 14.10 -17.80
C GLN A 187 5.46 15.19 -17.91
N ALA A 188 4.98 15.41 -19.13
CA ALA A 188 3.91 16.37 -19.41
C ALA A 188 2.99 15.89 -20.55
N ASN A 189 1.80 16.46 -20.59
CA ASN A 189 0.85 16.27 -21.69
C ASN A 189 1.26 17.06 -22.93
N THR A 190 0.64 16.72 -24.06
CA THR A 190 0.88 17.42 -25.33
C THR A 190 0.58 18.92 -25.19
N GLY A 191 1.58 19.75 -25.49
CA GLY A 191 1.46 21.22 -25.41
C GLY A 191 1.93 21.83 -24.09
N TYR A 192 2.42 21.01 -23.15
CA TYR A 192 3.07 21.45 -21.91
C TYR A 192 4.52 20.96 -21.88
N ASP A 193 5.38 21.69 -21.17
CA ASP A 193 6.74 21.25 -20.89
C ASP A 193 6.78 20.53 -19.53
N PRO A 194 7.53 19.43 -19.37
CA PRO A 194 7.77 18.81 -18.07
C PRO A 194 8.54 19.78 -17.17
N GLU A 195 8.49 19.62 -15.86
CA GLU A 195 9.16 20.55 -14.95
C GLU A 195 10.68 20.44 -15.02
N VAL A 196 11.16 19.20 -15.16
CA VAL A 196 12.57 18.86 -15.19
C VAL A 196 12.86 17.77 -16.21
N LYS A 197 14.10 17.76 -16.70
CA LYS A 197 14.64 16.61 -17.44
C LYS A 197 15.66 15.88 -16.57
N LEU A 198 15.36 14.63 -16.28
CA LEU A 198 16.20 13.80 -15.41
C LEU A 198 17.46 13.34 -16.15
N LYS A 199 18.63 13.57 -15.53
CA LYS A 199 19.90 12.95 -15.87
C LYS A 199 20.51 12.35 -14.62
N MET A 200 21.27 11.27 -14.78
CA MET A 200 21.99 10.70 -13.65
C MET A 200 23.21 9.89 -14.07
N ASP A 201 24.07 9.65 -13.09
CA ASP A 201 25.16 8.67 -13.14
C ASP A 201 25.26 7.93 -11.79
N TYR A 202 26.10 6.91 -11.71
CA TYR A 202 26.45 6.23 -10.48
C TYR A 202 27.93 6.41 -10.15
N GLN A 203 28.20 6.93 -8.96
CA GLN A 203 29.53 6.87 -8.38
C GLN A 203 29.76 5.49 -7.76
N LEU A 204 30.78 4.76 -8.20
CA LEU A 204 31.19 3.50 -7.60
C LEU A 204 32.07 3.74 -6.37
N ILE A 205 31.77 3.03 -5.28
CA ILE A 205 32.45 3.13 -4.00
C ILE A 205 33.05 1.75 -3.66
N PRO A 206 34.37 1.55 -3.84
CA PRO A 206 35.02 0.30 -3.48
C PRO A 206 35.11 0.16 -1.96
N GLY A 207 34.99 -1.07 -1.47
CA GLY A 207 35.18 -1.40 -0.05
C GLY A 207 35.68 -2.82 0.12
N GLN A 208 35.92 -3.22 1.37
CA GLN A 208 36.44 -4.53 1.71
C GLN A 208 35.86 -5.02 3.04
N TYR A 209 35.57 -6.31 3.11
CA TYR A 209 35.26 -7.00 4.36
C TYR A 209 36.51 -7.14 5.25
N PRO A 210 36.36 -7.34 6.57
CA PRO A 210 37.49 -7.60 7.47
C PRO A 210 38.34 -8.82 7.06
N ASP A 211 37.75 -9.79 6.37
CA ASP A 211 38.43 -10.98 5.83
C ASP A 211 39.21 -10.73 4.51
N GLY A 212 39.17 -9.50 3.99
CA GLY A 212 39.82 -9.12 2.75
C GLY A 212 38.97 -9.29 1.48
N THR A 213 37.73 -9.79 1.57
CA THR A 213 36.83 -9.91 0.41
C THR A 213 36.44 -8.51 -0.10
N PRO A 214 36.67 -8.15 -1.37
CA PRO A 214 36.28 -6.85 -1.90
C PRO A 214 34.77 -6.78 -2.19
N TYR A 215 34.20 -5.59 -2.11
CA TYR A 215 32.87 -5.27 -2.62
C TYR A 215 32.87 -3.90 -3.30
N THR A 216 31.79 -3.55 -3.96
CA THR A 216 31.60 -2.22 -4.55
C THR A 216 30.16 -1.79 -4.39
N LEU A 217 29.92 -0.63 -3.80
CA LEU A 217 28.61 0.01 -3.73
C LEU A 217 28.46 1.02 -4.87
N ARG A 218 27.23 1.45 -5.15
CA ARG A 218 26.94 2.57 -6.06
C ARG A 218 26.14 3.65 -5.34
N LYS A 219 26.48 4.91 -5.57
CA LYS A 219 25.72 6.08 -5.11
C LYS A 219 25.18 6.82 -6.33
N PRO A 220 23.86 7.05 -6.46
CA PRO A 220 23.33 7.81 -7.57
C PRO A 220 23.72 9.28 -7.45
N ILE A 221 24.06 9.88 -8.59
CA ILE A 221 24.35 11.30 -8.75
C ILE A 221 23.33 11.83 -9.77
N TYR A 222 22.38 12.61 -9.28
CA TYR A 222 21.33 13.19 -10.11
C TYR A 222 21.73 14.57 -10.61
N ASP A 223 21.39 14.87 -11.87
CA ASP A 223 21.49 16.18 -12.48
C ASP A 223 20.08 16.64 -12.88
N LEU A 224 19.57 17.61 -12.13
CA LEU A 224 18.27 18.27 -12.31
C LEU A 224 18.44 19.74 -12.72
N SER A 225 19.55 20.08 -13.38
CA SER A 225 19.83 21.46 -13.81
C SER A 225 18.96 21.92 -14.99
N GLU A 226 18.48 20.99 -15.82
CA GLU A 226 17.62 21.28 -16.97
C GLU A 226 16.15 21.34 -16.53
N THR A 227 15.65 22.57 -16.40
CA THR A 227 14.36 22.95 -15.83
C THR A 227 13.59 23.84 -16.82
N TYR A 228 12.25 23.75 -16.84
CA TYR A 228 11.43 24.47 -17.84
C TYR A 228 10.62 25.65 -17.26
N TYR A 229 10.50 25.75 -15.94
CA TYR A 229 9.73 26.81 -15.25
C TYR A 229 10.63 27.77 -14.44
N GLY A 230 11.94 27.76 -14.70
CA GLY A 230 12.95 28.56 -14.00
C GLY A 230 13.90 27.69 -13.16
N PRO A 231 14.96 28.27 -12.58
CA PRO A 231 15.90 27.49 -11.76
C PRO A 231 15.23 26.99 -10.47
N LEU A 232 15.64 25.79 -10.00
CA LEU A 232 15.26 25.26 -8.68
C LEU A 232 15.73 26.16 -7.52
N GLY A 233 16.79 26.94 -7.71
CA GLY A 233 17.38 27.76 -6.66
C GLY A 233 18.29 26.97 -5.70
N ASP A 234 19.15 27.70 -5.00
CA ASP A 234 20.19 27.13 -4.13
C ASP A 234 19.62 26.54 -2.82
N ASP A 235 18.39 26.89 -2.46
CA ASP A 235 17.70 26.40 -1.27
C ASP A 235 16.79 25.20 -1.53
N ALA A 236 16.68 24.72 -2.78
CA ALA A 236 15.91 23.52 -3.08
C ALA A 236 16.48 22.29 -2.36
N MET A 237 15.61 21.59 -1.63
CA MET A 237 15.89 20.31 -1.00
C MET A 237 15.17 19.22 -1.78
N LEU A 238 15.91 18.20 -2.21
CA LEU A 238 15.46 17.13 -3.09
C LEU A 238 15.52 15.78 -2.39
N SER A 239 14.51 14.95 -2.59
CA SER A 239 14.44 13.58 -2.04
C SER A 239 14.04 12.60 -3.14
N PRO A 240 14.99 11.84 -3.71
CA PRO A 240 14.70 10.79 -4.69
C PRO A 240 13.97 9.64 -4.00
N ARG A 241 12.92 9.12 -4.64
CA ARG A 241 12.11 8.02 -4.11
C ARG A 241 11.74 7.06 -5.23
N ILE A 242 12.01 5.79 -5.01
CA ILE A 242 11.61 4.70 -5.88
C ILE A 242 10.33 4.07 -5.36
N ALA A 243 9.41 3.72 -6.26
CA ALA A 243 8.17 3.04 -5.91
C ALA A 243 8.45 1.70 -5.21
N SER A 244 7.82 1.46 -4.06
CA SER A 244 7.96 0.24 -3.26
C SER A 244 6.89 -0.79 -3.63
N ALA A 245 7.11 -2.07 -3.29
CA ALA A 245 6.03 -3.05 -3.34
C ALA A 245 4.84 -2.64 -2.45
N VAL A 246 3.61 -2.95 -2.88
CA VAL A 246 2.36 -2.52 -2.23
C VAL A 246 1.57 -3.67 -1.58
N ILE A 247 2.17 -4.85 -1.47
CA ILE A 247 1.60 -6.00 -0.78
C ILE A 247 1.41 -5.76 0.73
N GLY A 248 0.33 -6.31 1.29
CA GLY A 248 0.08 -6.30 2.74
C GLY A 248 -0.25 -4.93 3.33
N MET A 249 -0.52 -3.90 2.52
CA MET A 249 -0.75 -2.54 3.00
C MET A 249 -1.97 -2.42 3.91
N GLY A 250 -3.02 -3.21 3.69
CA GLY A 250 -4.17 -3.30 4.60
C GLY A 250 -3.84 -3.88 5.97
N LEU A 251 -2.90 -4.81 6.07
CA LEU A 251 -2.46 -5.36 7.35
C LEU A 251 -1.65 -4.31 8.14
N LEU A 252 -0.84 -3.51 7.45
CA LEU A 252 -0.13 -2.37 8.07
C LEU A 252 -1.12 -1.27 8.50
N ASP A 253 -2.17 -1.01 7.70
CA ASP A 253 -3.25 -0.08 8.08
C ASP A 253 -3.92 -0.52 9.38
N ALA A 254 -4.10 -1.84 9.53
CA ALA A 254 -4.77 -2.44 10.66
C ALA A 254 -3.95 -2.49 11.96
N ILE A 255 -2.64 -2.19 11.95
CA ILE A 255 -1.84 -2.03 13.18
C ILE A 255 -2.33 -0.79 13.94
N ASP A 256 -2.64 -0.91 15.24
CA ASP A 256 -3.12 0.23 16.02
C ASP A 256 -1.97 1.24 16.23
N SER A 257 -2.23 2.52 15.94
CA SER A 257 -1.26 3.59 16.13
C SER A 257 -0.72 3.66 17.57
N THR A 258 -1.51 3.24 18.56
CA THR A 258 -1.06 3.17 19.96
C THR A 258 0.00 2.10 20.19
N ASP A 259 0.03 1.04 19.39
CA ASP A 259 1.05 -0.01 19.50
C ASP A 259 2.35 0.43 18.80
N ILE A 260 2.26 1.16 17.68
CA ILE A 260 3.43 1.81 17.05
C ILE A 260 4.07 2.81 18.03
N LEU A 261 3.26 3.65 18.67
CA LEU A 261 3.74 4.63 19.67
C LEU A 261 4.41 3.96 20.89
N LYS A 262 3.94 2.78 21.32
CA LYS A 262 4.56 2.04 22.43
C LYS A 262 5.91 1.43 22.05
N ASN A 263 6.14 1.17 20.77
CA ASN A 263 7.39 0.60 20.28
C ASN A 263 8.47 1.65 20.01
N ALA A 264 8.11 2.94 20.04
CA ALA A 264 9.06 4.03 19.84
C ALA A 264 9.94 4.27 21.08
N ASP A 265 11.21 4.53 20.85
CA ASP A 265 12.21 4.91 21.85
C ASP A 265 13.04 6.12 21.36
N PRO A 266 12.42 7.30 21.18
CA PRO A 266 13.09 8.46 20.59
C PRO A 266 14.24 9.02 21.44
N ASP A 267 14.29 8.67 22.73
CA ASP A 267 15.30 9.16 23.68
C ASP A 267 16.40 8.11 23.95
N ASP A 268 16.41 6.98 23.23
CA ASP A 268 17.33 5.83 23.45
C ASP A 268 17.41 5.45 24.94
N ALA A 269 16.24 5.27 25.57
CA ALA A 269 16.13 5.07 27.01
C ALA A 269 16.80 3.78 27.46
N ASN A 270 16.93 2.79 26.57
CA ASN A 270 17.61 1.53 26.82
C ASN A 270 19.13 1.58 26.54
N ASN A 271 19.66 2.67 25.96
CA ASN A 271 21.06 2.89 25.57
C ASN A 271 21.62 1.80 24.63
N ASP A 272 20.81 1.30 23.71
CA ASP A 272 21.25 0.38 22.66
C ASP A 272 21.76 1.10 21.40
N GLY A 273 21.62 2.43 21.35
CA GLY A 273 22.07 3.28 20.25
C GLY A 273 21.05 3.42 19.11
N ILE A 274 19.81 2.96 19.31
CA ILE A 274 18.71 3.02 18.34
C ILE A 274 17.62 3.92 18.92
N SER A 275 17.27 4.98 18.19
CA SER A 275 16.35 6.03 18.63
C SER A 275 15.06 6.09 17.81
N GLY A 276 14.50 4.91 17.53
CA GLY A 276 13.33 4.75 16.67
C GLY A 276 12.16 5.64 17.09
N LYS A 277 11.67 6.48 16.18
CA LYS A 277 10.60 7.44 16.48
C LYS A 277 9.45 7.43 15.48
N VAL A 278 8.28 7.87 15.93
CA VAL A 278 7.10 8.02 15.07
C VAL A 278 7.16 9.33 14.29
N ASN A 279 6.76 9.31 13.01
CA ASN A 279 6.46 10.54 12.28
C ASN A 279 5.02 10.99 12.57
N MET A 280 4.82 12.16 13.16
CA MET A 280 3.48 12.73 13.32
C MET A 280 3.14 13.60 12.10
N VAL A 281 2.13 13.16 11.35
CA VAL A 281 1.78 13.71 10.02
C VAL A 281 0.36 14.24 9.99
N TRP A 282 0.07 15.13 9.04
CA TRP A 282 -1.27 15.69 8.89
C TRP A 282 -2.23 14.69 8.23
N ASP A 283 -3.28 14.32 8.97
CA ASP A 283 -4.44 13.61 8.44
C ASP A 283 -5.42 14.63 7.87
N VAL A 284 -5.57 14.62 6.54
CA VAL A 284 -6.39 15.59 5.80
C VAL A 284 -7.88 15.38 6.11
N GLU A 285 -8.31 14.12 6.20
CA GLU A 285 -9.71 13.76 6.44
C GLU A 285 -10.11 14.06 7.89
N ALA A 286 -9.25 13.70 8.85
CA ALA A 286 -9.51 13.93 10.27
C ALA A 286 -9.20 15.36 10.74
N GLY A 287 -8.48 16.16 9.93
CA GLY A 287 -8.12 17.55 10.23
C GLY A 287 -7.22 17.70 11.45
N LYS A 288 -6.30 16.76 11.67
CA LYS A 288 -5.38 16.75 12.84
C LYS A 288 -4.10 15.97 12.55
N LEU A 289 -3.10 16.09 13.42
CA LEU A 289 -1.93 15.23 13.37
C LEU A 289 -2.28 13.79 13.78
N ALA A 290 -1.68 12.81 13.09
CA ALA A 290 -1.84 11.38 13.30
C ALA A 290 -0.51 10.64 13.10
N VAL A 291 -0.46 9.38 13.53
CA VAL A 291 0.72 8.52 13.33
C VAL A 291 0.84 8.17 11.85
N GLY A 292 1.97 8.52 11.26
CA GLY A 292 2.33 8.17 9.89
C GLY A 292 2.67 6.70 9.72
N LYS A 293 2.34 6.13 8.55
CA LYS A 293 2.54 4.69 8.26
C LYS A 293 3.10 4.42 6.86
N TYR A 294 2.73 5.23 5.87
CA TYR A 294 3.06 4.98 4.46
C TYR A 294 4.06 5.98 3.91
N GLY A 295 4.66 5.62 2.78
CA GLY A 295 5.78 6.35 2.19
C GLY A 295 7.12 5.98 2.82
N TRP A 296 8.18 6.60 2.31
CA TRP A 296 9.57 6.32 2.69
C TRP A 296 9.96 6.89 4.05
N LYS A 297 9.26 7.93 4.51
CA LYS A 297 9.45 8.58 5.80
C LYS A 297 8.15 8.57 6.62
N ALA A 298 7.26 7.61 6.40
CA ALA A 298 5.98 7.50 7.08
C ALA A 298 5.12 8.79 6.95
N GLU A 299 5.14 9.47 5.81
CA GLU A 299 4.57 10.81 5.63
C GLU A 299 3.04 10.87 5.47
N THR A 300 2.35 9.73 5.34
CA THR A 300 0.88 9.69 5.29
C THR A 300 0.31 8.69 6.33
N PRO A 301 -0.85 9.00 6.97
CA PRO A 301 -1.35 8.23 8.10
C PRO A 301 -2.31 7.09 7.75
N THR A 302 -2.97 7.16 6.60
CA THR A 302 -4.00 6.18 6.19
C THR A 302 -3.77 5.73 4.75
N LEU A 303 -4.15 4.49 4.44
CA LEU A 303 -4.04 3.96 3.08
C LEU A 303 -4.86 4.79 2.07
N ARG A 304 -6.03 5.29 2.48
CA ARG A 304 -6.87 6.17 1.64
C ARG A 304 -6.15 7.47 1.30
N GLN A 305 -5.50 8.11 2.27
CA GLN A 305 -4.73 9.33 2.01
C GLN A 305 -3.49 9.04 1.16
N GLN A 306 -2.83 7.89 1.33
CA GLN A 306 -1.72 7.48 0.46
C GLN A 306 -2.15 7.33 -1.00
N ILE A 307 -3.30 6.70 -1.26
CA ILE A 307 -3.86 6.57 -2.62
C ILE A 307 -4.15 7.95 -3.22
N ALA A 308 -4.81 8.82 -2.46
CA ALA A 308 -5.17 10.15 -2.93
C ALA A 308 -3.94 11.07 -3.13
N ASP A 309 -2.92 10.96 -2.28
CA ASP A 309 -1.66 11.69 -2.41
C ASP A 309 -0.89 11.25 -3.67
N ALA A 310 -0.82 9.93 -3.93
CA ALA A 310 -0.21 9.41 -5.15
C ALA A 310 -0.99 9.83 -6.41
N ALA A 311 -2.34 9.81 -6.37
CA ALA A 311 -3.17 10.24 -7.48
C ALA A 311 -2.85 11.69 -7.90
N VAL A 312 -2.75 12.62 -6.94
CA VAL A 312 -2.51 14.04 -7.24
C VAL A 312 -1.05 14.36 -7.57
N ASN A 313 -0.07 13.76 -6.89
CA ASN A 313 1.35 14.08 -7.09
C ASN A 313 1.97 13.28 -8.24
N ASP A 314 1.63 12.01 -8.40
CA ASP A 314 2.32 11.10 -9.33
C ASP A 314 1.63 11.07 -10.71
N ILE A 315 0.30 11.21 -10.75
CA ILE A 315 -0.53 11.14 -11.97
C ILE A 315 -1.18 12.49 -12.30
N GLY A 316 -1.23 13.43 -11.35
CA GLY A 316 -1.85 14.75 -11.56
C GLY A 316 -3.38 14.71 -11.57
N ILE A 317 -3.99 13.83 -10.76
CA ILE A 317 -5.44 13.60 -10.75
C ILE A 317 -6.05 14.05 -9.43
N SER A 318 -7.05 14.93 -9.52
CA SER A 318 -7.81 15.41 -8.36
C SER A 318 -8.67 14.30 -7.72
N SER A 319 -8.89 14.41 -6.41
CA SER A 319 -9.76 13.53 -5.61
C SER A 319 -10.47 14.32 -4.52
N SER A 320 -11.38 13.69 -3.77
CA SER A 320 -12.07 14.38 -2.67
C SER A 320 -11.17 14.85 -1.53
N LEU A 321 -10.04 14.19 -1.30
CA LEU A 321 -9.07 14.59 -0.28
C LEU A 321 -8.12 15.68 -0.79
N PHE A 322 -7.81 15.65 -2.09
CA PHE A 322 -6.93 16.62 -2.75
C PHE A 322 -7.62 17.13 -4.02
N PRO A 323 -8.49 18.15 -3.90
CA PRO A 323 -9.34 18.61 -4.99
C PRO A 323 -8.60 19.45 -6.03
N ASP A 324 -7.45 20.00 -5.66
CA ASP A 324 -6.63 20.87 -6.49
C ASP A 324 -5.55 20.07 -7.23
N GLN A 325 -5.20 20.50 -8.44
CA GLN A 325 -4.08 19.96 -9.21
C GLN A 325 -2.74 20.24 -8.53
N SER A 326 -1.77 19.34 -8.69
CA SER A 326 -0.40 19.51 -8.15
C SER A 326 0.44 20.50 -8.99
N CYS A 327 -0.10 21.69 -9.26
CA CYS A 327 0.61 22.76 -9.93
C CYS A 327 1.24 23.70 -8.88
N GLY A 328 2.50 24.09 -9.09
CA GLY A 328 3.16 25.14 -8.32
C GLY A 328 2.49 26.51 -8.47
N ASP A 329 2.81 27.43 -7.58
CA ASP A 329 2.11 28.72 -7.51
C ASP A 329 2.28 29.55 -8.79
N GLU A 330 3.43 29.41 -9.45
CA GLU A 330 3.82 30.16 -10.64
C GLU A 330 3.47 29.45 -11.97
N GLN A 331 2.90 28.23 -11.93
CA GLN A 331 2.56 27.44 -13.11
C GLN A 331 1.11 27.69 -13.58
N GLN A 332 0.89 28.85 -14.20
CA GLN A 332 -0.45 29.28 -14.58
C GLN A 332 -1.06 28.41 -15.70
N ASP A 333 -0.25 27.97 -16.66
CA ASP A 333 -0.67 27.05 -17.73
C ASP A 333 -1.13 25.69 -17.20
N CYS A 334 -0.43 25.13 -16.22
CA CYS A 334 -0.84 23.92 -15.50
C CYS A 334 -2.20 24.12 -14.81
N LYS A 335 -2.39 25.26 -14.12
CA LYS A 335 -3.65 25.59 -13.43
C LYS A 335 -4.83 25.80 -14.37
N ASP A 336 -4.57 26.33 -15.56
CA ASP A 336 -5.59 26.59 -16.59
C ASP A 336 -5.85 25.36 -17.48
N ALA A 337 -5.13 24.25 -17.25
CA ALA A 337 -5.29 23.03 -18.03
C ALA A 337 -6.70 22.44 -17.91
N GLN A 338 -7.13 21.74 -18.96
CA GLN A 338 -8.46 21.16 -19.01
C GLN A 338 -8.61 19.99 -18.03
N HIS A 339 -9.62 20.05 -17.16
CA HIS A 339 -9.95 18.95 -16.25
C HIS A 339 -10.71 17.80 -16.92
N GLY A 340 -10.44 16.58 -16.46
CA GLY A 340 -11.01 15.32 -16.96
C GLY A 340 -12.34 14.88 -16.35
N THR A 341 -12.94 15.64 -15.42
CA THR A 341 -14.12 15.21 -14.64
C THR A 341 -15.29 14.66 -15.47
N VAL A 342 -15.87 13.53 -15.01
CA VAL A 342 -16.99 12.81 -15.66
C VAL A 342 -18.08 12.47 -14.64
N GLY A 343 -19.07 13.35 -14.49
CA GLY A 343 -20.22 13.11 -13.60
C GLY A 343 -19.93 13.19 -12.09
N ASP A 344 -18.65 13.31 -11.70
CA ASP A 344 -18.15 13.54 -10.35
C ASP A 344 -17.43 14.92 -10.29
N PRO A 345 -17.40 15.62 -9.15
CA PRO A 345 -16.61 16.85 -8.99
C PRO A 345 -15.09 16.65 -9.16
N TYR A 346 -14.59 15.42 -9.04
CA TYR A 346 -13.17 15.09 -9.13
C TYR A 346 -12.85 14.15 -10.30
N GLU A 347 -11.60 14.13 -10.73
CA GLU A 347 -11.16 13.29 -11.84
C GLU A 347 -11.03 11.82 -11.42
N MET A 348 -10.52 11.56 -10.21
CA MET A 348 -10.63 10.25 -9.57
C MET A 348 -11.91 10.19 -8.75
N MET A 349 -12.87 9.42 -9.24
CA MET A 349 -14.18 9.27 -8.59
C MET A 349 -14.06 8.53 -7.25
N GLU A 350 -14.97 8.81 -6.32
CA GLU A 350 -15.01 8.12 -5.02
C GLU A 350 -15.12 6.59 -5.14
N GLU A 351 -15.84 6.12 -6.16
CA GLU A 351 -15.92 4.69 -6.44
C GLU A 351 -14.55 4.10 -6.80
N GLN A 352 -13.75 4.80 -7.59
CA GLN A 352 -12.40 4.36 -7.97
C GLN A 352 -11.46 4.36 -6.76
N ILE A 353 -11.51 5.40 -5.91
CA ILE A 353 -10.75 5.41 -4.65
C ILE A 353 -11.12 4.22 -3.78
N ASN A 354 -12.41 3.90 -3.64
CA ASN A 354 -12.82 2.77 -2.81
C ASN A 354 -12.44 1.42 -3.44
N GLN A 355 -12.45 1.28 -4.77
CA GLN A 355 -11.96 0.09 -5.46
C GLN A 355 -10.46 -0.10 -5.23
N LEU A 356 -9.64 0.95 -5.43
CA LEU A 356 -8.20 0.93 -5.12
C LEU A 356 -7.94 0.62 -3.65
N LEU A 357 -8.72 1.20 -2.74
CA LEU A 357 -8.57 0.95 -1.30
C LEU A 357 -8.86 -0.51 -0.95
N VAL A 358 -9.92 -1.12 -1.50
CA VAL A 358 -10.22 -2.55 -1.28
C VAL A 358 -9.13 -3.43 -1.89
N TYR A 359 -8.64 -3.10 -3.08
CA TYR A 359 -7.54 -3.81 -3.73
C TYR A 359 -6.29 -3.84 -2.84
N LEU A 360 -5.78 -2.68 -2.43
CA LEU A 360 -4.59 -2.58 -1.58
C LEU A 360 -4.80 -3.11 -0.15
N GLU A 361 -6.03 -3.10 0.36
CA GLU A 361 -6.36 -3.72 1.66
C GLU A 361 -6.25 -5.25 1.63
N PHE A 362 -6.57 -5.86 0.48
CA PHE A 362 -6.60 -7.31 0.31
C PHE A 362 -5.52 -7.82 -0.64
N LEU A 363 -4.52 -7.00 -0.99
CA LEU A 363 -3.35 -7.49 -1.70
C LEU A 363 -2.53 -8.37 -0.75
N ALA A 364 -2.60 -9.67 -0.98
CA ALA A 364 -2.13 -10.71 -0.08
C ALA A 364 -0.60 -10.72 0.04
N VAL A 365 -0.11 -11.28 1.14
CA VAL A 365 1.33 -11.39 1.41
C VAL A 365 1.81 -12.78 1.01
N PRO A 366 2.89 -12.93 0.23
CA PRO A 366 3.46 -14.23 -0.05
C PRO A 366 3.99 -14.86 1.24
N ALA A 367 3.77 -16.17 1.38
CA ALA A 367 4.29 -16.92 2.51
C ALA A 367 5.82 -16.92 2.55
N ARG A 368 6.38 -16.95 3.76
CA ARG A 368 7.79 -17.28 3.94
C ARG A 368 8.02 -18.72 3.46
N ASP A 369 8.93 -18.90 2.50
CA ASP A 369 9.27 -20.21 1.94
C ASP A 369 10.73 -20.26 1.46
N PRO A 370 11.52 -21.28 1.86
CA PRO A 370 11.22 -22.35 2.81
C PRO A 370 11.40 -21.93 4.29
N VAL A 371 10.52 -22.39 5.17
CA VAL A 371 10.64 -22.16 6.64
C VAL A 371 11.70 -23.07 7.29
N ASN A 372 11.81 -24.33 6.85
CA ASN A 372 12.61 -25.35 7.54
C ASN A 372 13.98 -25.60 6.91
N HIS A 373 14.45 -24.72 6.01
CA HIS A 373 15.74 -24.91 5.37
C HIS A 373 16.88 -24.59 6.35
N PRO A 374 17.85 -25.51 6.59
CA PRO A 374 18.86 -25.32 7.63
C PRO A 374 19.65 -24.01 7.53
N GLN A 375 19.94 -23.54 6.32
CA GLN A 375 20.61 -22.24 6.14
C GLN A 375 19.72 -21.05 6.46
N ALA A 376 18.41 -21.11 6.16
CA ALA A 376 17.49 -20.03 6.48
C ALA A 376 17.24 -19.95 7.98
N LEU A 377 17.18 -21.08 8.68
CA LEU A 377 17.09 -21.13 10.14
C LEU A 377 18.35 -20.57 10.82
N LEU A 378 19.54 -20.93 10.31
CA LEU A 378 20.80 -20.31 10.77
C LEU A 378 20.80 -18.81 10.48
N GLY A 379 20.36 -18.41 9.29
CA GLY A 379 20.27 -17.01 8.90
C GLY A 379 19.36 -16.17 9.78
N GLU A 380 18.19 -16.69 10.14
CA GLU A 380 17.26 -16.03 11.05
C GLU A 380 17.88 -15.84 12.44
N LYS A 381 18.59 -16.87 12.93
CA LYS A 381 19.34 -16.76 14.18
C LYS A 381 20.40 -15.65 14.09
N LEU A 382 21.18 -15.63 13.02
CA LEU A 382 22.23 -14.62 12.79
C LEU A 382 21.66 -13.21 12.59
N PHE A 383 20.47 -13.09 12.00
CA PHE A 383 19.75 -11.83 11.87
C PHE A 383 19.44 -11.23 13.25
N LYS A 384 18.99 -12.08 14.19
CA LYS A 384 18.75 -11.69 15.59
C LYS A 384 20.05 -11.40 16.34
N GLU A 385 21.07 -12.24 16.19
CA GLU A 385 22.39 -12.04 16.83
C GLU A 385 23.15 -10.82 16.30
N SER A 386 22.88 -10.39 15.07
CA SER A 386 23.43 -9.15 14.47
C SER A 386 22.59 -7.91 14.81
N ASN A 387 21.57 -8.06 15.67
CA ASN A 387 20.67 -6.99 16.11
C ASN A 387 19.82 -6.35 14.98
N CYS A 388 19.64 -7.03 13.83
CA CYS A 388 18.82 -6.49 12.75
C CYS A 388 17.34 -6.33 13.15
N ASN A 389 16.87 -7.21 14.06
CA ASN A 389 15.49 -7.23 14.53
C ASN A 389 15.13 -6.09 15.48
N ALA A 390 16.08 -5.22 15.85
CA ALA A 390 15.80 -4.05 16.67
C ALA A 390 14.93 -3.03 15.92
N CYS A 391 15.19 -2.83 14.62
CA CYS A 391 14.32 -2.03 13.73
C CYS A 391 13.39 -2.93 12.92
N HIS A 392 13.91 -4.03 12.36
CA HIS A 392 13.11 -4.99 11.59
C HIS A 392 12.38 -5.99 12.49
N THR A 393 11.48 -5.47 13.32
CA THR A 393 10.71 -6.25 14.28
C THR A 393 9.83 -7.27 13.56
N ASP A 394 10.01 -8.54 13.91
CA ASP A 394 9.41 -9.70 13.24
C ASP A 394 7.89 -9.61 13.18
N THR A 395 7.24 -9.56 14.35
CA THR A 395 5.81 -9.87 14.48
C THR A 395 4.99 -8.70 15.00
N TRP A 396 3.80 -8.52 14.42
CA TRP A 396 2.74 -7.63 14.95
C TRP A 396 1.44 -8.40 15.16
N THR A 397 0.59 -7.86 16.03
CA THR A 397 -0.85 -8.21 16.06
C THR A 397 -1.65 -7.01 15.61
N THR A 398 -2.49 -7.17 14.58
CA THR A 398 -3.35 -6.07 14.11
C THR A 398 -4.46 -5.76 15.11
N GLY A 399 -4.92 -4.51 15.13
CA GLY A 399 -5.97 -4.03 16.01
C GLY A 399 -7.35 -4.59 15.70
N ASN A 400 -8.35 -4.26 16.52
CA ASN A 400 -9.70 -4.81 16.42
C ASN A 400 -10.76 -3.86 15.81
N LYS A 401 -10.34 -2.69 15.31
CA LYS A 401 -11.23 -1.60 14.83
C LYS A 401 -11.20 -1.36 13.33
N HIS A 402 -10.29 -1.99 12.59
CA HIS A 402 -10.13 -1.77 11.15
C HIS A 402 -11.45 -1.99 10.39
N ARG A 403 -11.74 -1.20 9.34
CA ARG A 403 -13.05 -1.27 8.63
C ARG A 403 -13.32 -2.67 8.08
N GLN A 404 -12.29 -3.31 7.54
CA GLN A 404 -12.33 -4.70 7.11
C GLN A 404 -12.15 -5.63 8.30
N ARG A 405 -13.19 -6.41 8.62
CA ARG A 405 -13.17 -7.31 9.78
C ARG A 405 -12.09 -8.40 9.68
N ARG A 406 -11.78 -8.87 8.48
CA ARG A 406 -10.74 -9.88 8.23
C ARG A 406 -9.32 -9.40 8.55
N LEU A 407 -9.07 -8.09 8.49
CA LEU A 407 -7.76 -7.52 8.83
C LEU A 407 -7.55 -7.37 10.34
N ARG A 408 -8.53 -7.72 11.18
CA ARG A 408 -8.48 -7.53 12.63
C ARG A 408 -7.89 -8.73 13.36
N ASN A 409 -7.14 -8.47 14.43
CA ASN A 409 -6.56 -9.49 15.31
C ASN A 409 -5.74 -10.56 14.55
N GLN A 410 -5.05 -10.15 13.50
CA GLN A 410 -4.17 -11.00 12.71
C GLN A 410 -2.78 -10.97 13.33
N VAL A 411 -2.16 -12.14 13.52
CA VAL A 411 -0.72 -12.24 13.79
C VAL A 411 -0.02 -12.23 12.44
N ILE A 412 0.89 -11.28 12.25
CA ILE A 412 1.56 -11.02 10.97
C ILE A 412 3.07 -10.86 11.18
N HIS A 413 3.86 -11.15 10.14
CA HIS A 413 5.32 -11.13 10.17
C HIS A 413 5.93 -10.17 9.13
N PRO A 414 5.74 -8.85 9.26
CA PRO A 414 6.21 -7.89 8.27
C PRO A 414 7.70 -7.53 8.39
N TYR A 415 8.36 -7.83 9.51
CA TYR A 415 9.77 -7.45 9.75
C TYR A 415 10.03 -5.94 9.62
N THR A 416 9.24 -5.15 10.35
CA THR A 416 9.31 -3.69 10.43
C THR A 416 8.70 -3.24 11.75
N ASP A 417 9.24 -2.18 12.34
CA ASP A 417 8.61 -1.47 13.46
C ASP A 417 7.76 -0.26 13.03
N LEU A 418 7.78 0.07 11.72
CA LEU A 418 7.17 1.27 11.13
C LEU A 418 7.70 2.60 11.67
N LEU A 419 8.84 2.59 12.36
CA LEU A 419 9.47 3.77 12.93
C LEU A 419 10.51 4.38 11.98
N LEU A 420 10.85 5.64 12.24
CA LEU A 420 11.93 6.37 11.62
C LEU A 420 13.25 6.08 12.35
N HIS A 421 14.30 5.81 11.59
CA HIS A 421 15.66 5.61 12.10
C HIS A 421 16.66 6.43 11.30
N ASP A 422 17.66 7.00 11.98
CA ASP A 422 18.79 7.63 11.32
C ASP A 422 19.65 6.57 10.61
N MET A 423 19.68 6.63 9.28
CA MET A 423 20.44 5.70 8.43
C MET A 423 21.80 6.28 8.00
N GLY A 424 22.20 7.42 8.58
CA GLY A 424 23.48 8.07 8.37
C GLY A 424 23.61 8.86 7.05
N GLU A 425 24.71 9.62 6.96
CA GLU A 425 24.99 10.56 5.87
C GLU A 425 24.99 9.89 4.48
N GLY A 426 25.40 8.62 4.43
CA GLY A 426 25.41 7.85 3.19
C GLY A 426 24.04 7.76 2.53
N LEU A 427 22.96 7.68 3.32
CA LEU A 427 21.58 7.55 2.87
C LEU A 427 20.77 8.84 3.08
N ALA A 428 21.39 9.95 3.45
CA ALA A 428 20.70 11.22 3.67
C ALA A 428 20.17 11.81 2.35
N ASP A 429 18.93 12.29 2.37
CA ASP A 429 18.36 13.17 1.33
C ASP A 429 18.39 14.65 1.73
N ASN A 430 18.76 14.94 2.99
CA ASN A 430 18.81 16.29 3.57
C ASN A 430 17.49 17.08 3.49
N ARG A 431 16.36 16.40 3.22
CA ARG A 431 15.02 16.99 3.13
C ARG A 431 14.15 16.51 4.30
N PRO A 432 13.88 17.38 5.30
CA PRO A 432 12.99 17.01 6.40
C PRO A 432 11.55 16.82 5.91
N THR A 433 10.81 15.91 6.55
CA THR A 433 9.40 15.65 6.25
C THR A 433 8.63 15.43 7.54
N PHE A 434 7.85 16.44 7.95
CA PHE A 434 7.22 16.51 9.27
C PHE A 434 8.27 16.38 10.39
N ASP A 435 8.22 15.33 11.20
CA ASP A 435 9.18 15.07 12.28
C ASP A 435 10.43 14.29 11.80
N ALA A 436 10.38 13.74 10.58
CA ALA A 436 11.53 13.08 9.97
C ALA A 436 12.61 14.10 9.56
N THR A 437 13.86 13.83 9.90
CA THR A 437 15.03 14.57 9.43
C THR A 437 15.40 14.15 8.00
N GLY A 438 16.48 14.72 7.47
CA GLY A 438 17.04 14.33 6.17
C GLY A 438 17.76 12.98 6.16
N THR A 439 18.13 12.43 7.33
CA THR A 439 18.84 11.15 7.45
C THR A 439 17.93 10.01 7.88
N GLU A 440 16.72 10.34 8.33
CA GLU A 440 15.75 9.38 8.85
C GLU A 440 14.87 8.77 7.76
N TRP A 441 14.73 7.45 7.84
CA TRP A 441 13.87 6.66 6.96
C TRP A 441 13.00 5.71 7.77
N ARG A 442 11.78 5.46 7.27
CA ARG A 442 10.91 4.44 7.86
C ARG A 442 11.48 3.06 7.56
N THR A 443 11.52 2.17 8.55
CA THR A 443 11.84 0.75 8.32
C THR A 443 10.83 0.12 7.36
N PRO A 444 11.18 -0.27 6.12
CA PRO A 444 10.23 -0.92 5.22
C PRO A 444 9.97 -2.38 5.66
N PRO A 445 8.76 -2.92 5.46
CA PRO A 445 8.52 -4.35 5.71
C PRO A 445 9.40 -5.22 4.79
N LEU A 446 9.94 -6.31 5.33
CA LEU A 446 10.77 -7.26 4.57
C LEU A 446 9.98 -8.47 4.05
N TRP A 447 8.69 -8.61 4.36
CA TRP A 447 7.88 -9.68 3.77
C TRP A 447 7.88 -9.61 2.23
N GLY A 448 7.94 -10.75 1.57
CA GLY A 448 8.03 -10.84 0.11
C GLY A 448 9.33 -10.30 -0.51
N ILE A 449 10.31 -9.83 0.27
CA ILE A 449 11.55 -9.27 -0.29
C ILE A 449 12.30 -10.29 -1.15
N GLY A 450 12.21 -11.58 -0.81
CA GLY A 450 12.78 -12.69 -1.56
C GLY A 450 12.15 -12.90 -2.95
N MET A 451 10.94 -12.37 -3.17
CA MET A 451 10.22 -12.48 -4.44
C MET A 451 10.55 -11.36 -5.44
N SER A 452 11.20 -10.28 -5.02
CA SER A 452 11.50 -9.10 -5.88
C SER A 452 12.14 -9.48 -7.22
N ALA A 453 13.12 -10.38 -7.20
CA ALA A 453 13.80 -10.84 -8.42
C ALA A 453 12.86 -11.59 -9.39
N ARG A 454 11.89 -12.34 -8.86
CA ARG A 454 10.94 -13.14 -9.64
C ARG A 454 9.79 -12.30 -10.18
N VAL A 455 9.33 -11.32 -9.41
CA VAL A 455 8.23 -10.42 -9.77
C VAL A 455 8.72 -9.31 -10.70
N ASN A 456 9.77 -8.59 -10.32
CA ASN A 456 10.21 -7.39 -11.02
C ASN A 456 11.40 -7.61 -11.95
N GLY A 457 12.10 -8.76 -11.87
CA GLY A 457 13.26 -9.06 -12.73
C GLY A 457 14.57 -8.38 -12.29
N HIS A 458 14.60 -7.75 -11.12
CA HIS A 458 15.79 -7.12 -10.53
C HIS A 458 15.76 -7.19 -8.99
N THR A 459 16.83 -6.74 -8.34
CA THR A 459 16.99 -6.71 -6.86
C THR A 459 17.51 -5.35 -6.39
N ASP A 460 16.91 -4.28 -6.91
CA ASP A 460 17.34 -2.91 -6.61
C ASP A 460 16.63 -2.40 -5.34
N PHE A 461 17.36 -2.22 -4.24
CA PHE A 461 16.83 -1.90 -2.92
C PHE A 461 17.23 -0.50 -2.43
N LEU A 462 16.66 -0.10 -1.29
CA LEU A 462 16.74 1.23 -0.66
C LEU A 462 15.92 2.30 -1.40
N HIS A 463 15.70 3.43 -0.73
CA HIS A 463 14.75 4.47 -1.15
C HIS A 463 14.97 5.02 -2.57
N ASP A 464 16.15 4.85 -3.15
CA ASP A 464 16.53 5.31 -4.50
C ASP A 464 17.02 4.17 -5.41
N GLY A 465 16.88 2.91 -4.97
CA GLY A 465 17.30 1.73 -5.74
C GLY A 465 18.81 1.51 -5.81
N ARG A 466 19.62 2.24 -5.03
CA ARG A 466 21.08 2.17 -5.15
C ARG A 466 21.69 0.81 -4.82
N ALA A 467 21.08 -0.02 -3.98
CA ALA A 467 21.64 -1.32 -3.64
C ALA A 467 21.24 -2.37 -4.67
N ARG A 468 22.17 -3.03 -5.34
CA ARG A 468 21.85 -4.02 -6.41
C ARG A 468 21.38 -5.37 -5.88
N ASN A 469 21.52 -5.60 -4.58
CA ASN A 469 21.14 -6.84 -3.90
C ASN A 469 21.06 -6.60 -2.39
N LEU A 470 20.60 -7.62 -1.65
CA LEU A 470 20.42 -7.56 -0.20
C LEU A 470 21.74 -7.33 0.56
N GLU A 471 22.86 -7.87 0.08
CA GLU A 471 24.17 -7.67 0.69
C GLU A 471 24.60 -6.20 0.59
N GLU A 472 24.49 -5.59 -0.59
CA GLU A 472 24.74 -4.15 -0.77
C GLU A 472 23.79 -3.29 0.06
N ALA A 473 22.53 -3.70 0.23
CA ALA A 473 21.58 -2.98 1.07
C ALA A 473 22.05 -2.97 2.53
N ILE A 474 22.49 -4.10 3.07
CA ILE A 474 23.07 -4.20 4.42
C ILE A 474 24.33 -3.31 4.53
N LEU A 475 25.22 -3.34 3.54
CA LEU A 475 26.46 -2.55 3.55
C LEU A 475 26.23 -1.03 3.50
N TRP A 476 25.07 -0.59 3.01
CA TRP A 476 24.64 0.81 3.04
C TRP A 476 24.10 1.30 4.38
N HIS A 477 23.76 0.40 5.31
CA HIS A 477 23.27 0.80 6.64
C HIS A 477 24.37 1.55 7.39
N ASP A 478 24.03 2.69 7.98
CA ASP A 478 24.92 3.46 8.84
C ASP A 478 24.07 4.07 9.97
N GLY A 479 24.51 5.14 10.63
CA GLY A 479 23.74 5.76 11.72
C GLY A 479 23.43 4.75 12.82
N GLU A 480 22.16 4.62 13.20
CA GLU A 480 21.65 3.67 14.21
C GLU A 480 21.94 2.21 13.82
N ALA A 481 21.91 1.89 12.51
CA ALA A 481 22.12 0.53 12.02
C ALA A 481 23.59 0.17 11.78
N LYS A 482 24.53 1.06 12.08
CA LYS A 482 25.96 0.83 11.84
C LYS A 482 26.50 -0.39 12.57
N ALA A 483 26.10 -0.59 13.84
CA ALA A 483 26.54 -1.74 14.63
C ALA A 483 26.05 -3.07 14.02
N ALA A 484 24.81 -3.12 13.52
CA ALA A 484 24.24 -4.29 12.86
C ALA A 484 24.96 -4.61 11.53
N LYS A 485 25.27 -3.58 10.72
CA LYS A 485 26.13 -3.73 9.53
C LYS A 485 27.48 -4.32 9.90
N GLU A 486 28.16 -3.76 10.91
CA GLU A 486 29.47 -4.23 11.32
C GLU A 486 29.44 -5.68 11.85
N ALA A 487 28.38 -6.06 12.57
CA ALA A 487 28.15 -7.44 12.98
C ALA A 487 28.05 -8.37 11.77
N PHE A 488 27.24 -8.03 10.76
CA PHE A 488 27.14 -8.78 9.51
C PHE A 488 28.49 -8.89 8.78
N MET A 489 29.24 -7.78 8.68
CA MET A 489 30.54 -7.78 8.01
C MET A 489 31.57 -8.69 8.70
N ASN A 490 31.48 -8.85 10.02
CA ASN A 490 32.37 -9.71 10.81
C ASN A 490 31.96 -11.19 10.80
N LEU A 491 30.76 -11.54 10.30
CA LEU A 491 30.39 -12.94 10.09
C LEU A 491 31.30 -13.61 9.07
N LYS A 492 31.50 -14.92 9.19
CA LYS A 492 32.16 -15.70 8.12
C LYS A 492 31.31 -15.65 6.85
N LYS A 493 31.93 -15.80 5.68
CA LYS A 493 31.20 -15.82 4.40
C LYS A 493 30.02 -16.79 4.37
N SER A 494 30.17 -17.99 4.93
CA SER A 494 29.08 -18.98 5.03
C SER A 494 27.87 -18.48 5.83
N ASP A 495 28.15 -17.70 6.86
CA ASP A 495 27.17 -17.20 7.81
C ASP A 495 26.48 -15.96 7.24
N ARG A 496 27.22 -15.12 6.49
CA ARG A 496 26.65 -14.05 5.65
C ARG A 496 25.67 -14.62 4.63
N GLU A 497 26.05 -15.68 3.91
CA GLU A 497 25.13 -16.36 2.97
C GLU A 497 23.92 -16.98 3.66
N ALA A 498 24.05 -17.50 4.88
CA ALA A 498 22.93 -18.01 5.65
C ALA A 498 21.94 -16.89 5.99
N LEU A 499 22.41 -15.73 6.47
CA LEU A 499 21.56 -14.56 6.73
C LEU A 499 20.87 -14.08 5.45
N LEU A 500 21.59 -14.01 4.32
CA LEU A 500 20.98 -13.67 3.03
C LEU A 500 19.97 -14.72 2.56
N ALA A 501 20.17 -16.01 2.87
CA ALA A 501 19.21 -17.07 2.58
C ALA A 501 17.93 -16.94 3.42
N PHE A 502 18.04 -16.47 4.67
CA PHE A 502 16.88 -16.10 5.48
C PHE A 502 16.09 -14.96 4.84
N LEU A 503 16.74 -13.86 4.49
CA LEU A 503 16.06 -12.73 3.82
C LEU A 503 15.42 -13.13 2.49
N ARG A 504 16.06 -14.01 1.71
CA ARG A 504 15.46 -14.56 0.48
C ARG A 504 14.29 -15.51 0.72
N SER A 505 14.13 -16.03 1.94
CA SER A 505 12.98 -16.85 2.32
C SER A 505 11.75 -16.02 2.68
N LEU A 506 11.92 -14.72 2.97
CA LEU A 506 10.86 -13.81 3.40
C LEU A 506 9.99 -13.32 2.24
#